data_AF-A0A1H6F7J0-F1
#
_entry.id   AF-A0A1H6F7J0-F1
#
_cell.length_a   1.000
_cell.length_b   1.000
_cell.length_c   1.000
_cell.angle_alpha   90.00
_cell.angle_beta   90.00
_cell.angle_gamma   90.00
#
_symmetry.space_group_name_H-M   'P 1'
#
loop_
_entity.id
_entity.type
_entity.pdbx_description
1 polymer ?
#
loop_
_entity_poly.entity_id
_entity_poly.type
_entity_poly.pdbx_seq_one_letter_code
_entity_poly.pdbx_strand_id
1 'polypeptide(L)'
;MWIGFSVDERNRCKAQSKDDKWLEWYPLIEMGLQRLDSITYVKKMGWPEPPRSACWMCPNHSDFEWLRLKEDGEINRAVALEQSINAQRTEKGEPELFFHRSCQPIGSIDFEDTQVDMFDTRQQTCQGGCFV
;
A
#
# COMPACT_ATOMS: atom_id res chain seq x y z
N MET A 1 2.75 22.56 -7.83
CA MET A 1 2.77 21.09 -7.99
C MET A 1 1.37 20.59 -7.76
N TRP A 2 0.90 19.68 -8.61
CA TRP A 2 -0.43 19.08 -8.48
C TRP A 2 -0.29 17.71 -7.82
N ILE A 3 -1.04 17.45 -6.76
CA ILE A 3 -0.94 16.23 -5.96
C ILE A 3 -2.33 15.60 -5.85
N GLY A 4 -2.43 14.31 -6.20
CA GLY A 4 -3.68 13.55 -6.23
C GLY A 4 -4.08 12.95 -4.88
N PHE A 5 -4.06 13.72 -3.79
CA PHE A 5 -4.63 13.26 -2.51
C PHE A 5 -6.14 13.44 -2.51
N SER A 6 -6.85 12.42 -2.03
CA SER A 6 -8.30 12.43 -1.84
C SER A 6 -8.71 13.06 -0.51
N VAL A 7 -10.02 13.29 -0.29
CA VAL A 7 -10.53 13.83 0.99
C VAL A 7 -10.15 12.96 2.19
N ASP A 8 -10.11 11.64 1.99
CA ASP A 8 -9.76 10.65 3.02
C ASP A 8 -8.28 10.76 3.47
N GLU A 9 -7.47 11.46 2.67
CA GLU A 9 -6.03 11.66 2.86
C GLU A 9 -5.68 13.10 3.23
N ARG A 10 -6.67 13.94 3.56
CA ARG A 10 -6.46 15.37 3.86
C ARG A 10 -5.37 15.62 4.92
N ASN A 11 -5.20 14.69 5.86
CA ASN A 11 -4.16 14.78 6.90
C ASN A 11 -2.72 14.77 6.33
N ARG A 12 -2.53 14.34 5.07
CA ARG A 12 -1.25 14.35 4.35
C ARG A 12 -0.95 15.68 3.67
N CYS A 13 -1.94 16.58 3.57
CA CYS A 13 -1.75 17.88 2.96
C CYS A 13 -0.92 18.78 3.88
N LYS A 14 0.07 19.45 3.30
CA LYS A 14 0.87 20.43 4.03
C LYS A 14 0.15 21.76 4.08
N ALA A 15 0.24 22.43 5.22
CA ALA A 15 -0.09 23.84 5.33
C ALA A 15 0.96 24.63 4.54
N GLN A 16 0.51 25.46 3.61
CA GLN A 16 1.41 26.27 2.78
C GLN A 16 1.85 27.53 3.52
N SER A 17 3.15 27.78 3.49
CA SER A 17 3.80 29.01 3.98
C SER A 17 4.26 29.88 2.81
N LYS A 18 4.43 31.18 3.07
CA LYS A 18 4.98 32.13 2.09
C LYS A 18 6.43 31.82 1.69
N ASP A 19 7.14 31.10 2.55
CA ASP A 19 8.55 30.72 2.34
C ASP A 19 8.70 29.39 1.58
N ASP A 20 7.59 28.73 1.23
CA ASP A 20 7.64 27.45 0.53
C ASP A 20 8.12 27.64 -0.91
N LYS A 21 9.12 26.82 -1.30
CA LYS A 21 9.69 26.82 -2.65
C LYS A 21 8.66 26.48 -3.74
N TRP A 22 7.63 25.71 -3.39
CA TRP A 22 6.62 25.24 -4.32
C TRP A 22 5.24 25.36 -3.70
N LEU A 23 4.29 25.89 -4.46
CA LEU A 23 2.87 25.83 -4.10
C LEU A 23 2.32 24.45 -4.47
N GLU A 24 1.62 23.82 -3.54
CA GLU A 24 0.98 22.52 -3.72
C GLU A 24 -0.52 22.72 -4.03
N TRP A 25 -1.09 21.93 -4.93
CA TRP A 25 -2.50 22.01 -5.33
C TRP A 25 -3.11 20.61 -5.20
N TYR A 26 -4.32 20.53 -4.67
CA TYR A 26 -4.96 19.27 -4.27
C TYR A 26 -6.35 19.13 -4.89
N PRO A 27 -6.46 18.84 -6.21
CA PRO A 27 -7.71 18.96 -6.95
C PRO A 27 -8.82 18.04 -6.45
N LEU A 28 -8.47 16.81 -6.04
CA LEU A 28 -9.48 15.85 -5.60
C LEU A 28 -10.09 16.29 -4.25
N ILE A 29 -9.34 17.00 -3.41
CA ILE A 29 -9.85 17.59 -2.17
C ILE A 29 -10.75 18.79 -2.48
N GLU A 30 -10.33 19.65 -3.42
CA GLU A 30 -11.13 20.80 -3.87
C GLU A 30 -12.47 20.36 -4.48
N MET A 31 -12.48 19.22 -5.18
CA MET A 31 -13.69 18.60 -5.74
C MET A 31 -14.49 17.76 -4.73
N GLY A 32 -13.99 17.58 -3.51
CA GLY A 32 -14.66 16.78 -2.48
C GLY A 32 -14.69 15.27 -2.76
N LEU A 33 -13.76 14.76 -3.58
CA LEU A 33 -13.73 13.36 -4.02
C LEU A 33 -13.03 12.46 -2.99
N GLN A 34 -13.69 11.35 -2.67
CA GLN A 34 -13.12 10.24 -1.92
C GLN A 34 -12.41 9.26 -2.85
N ARG A 35 -11.65 8.32 -2.28
CA ARG A 35 -10.98 7.27 -3.06
C ARG A 35 -11.97 6.49 -3.93
N LEU A 36 -13.15 6.16 -3.39
CA LEU A 36 -14.17 5.39 -4.10
C LEU A 36 -14.75 6.15 -5.30
N ASP A 37 -14.85 7.49 -5.20
CA ASP A 37 -15.29 8.32 -6.31
C ASP A 37 -14.30 8.27 -7.47
N SER A 38 -13.00 8.27 -7.16
CA SER A 38 -11.95 8.16 -8.16
C SER A 38 -11.98 6.81 -8.87
N ILE A 39 -12.19 5.70 -8.13
CA ILE A 39 -12.37 4.37 -8.72
C ILE A 39 -13.60 4.34 -9.62
N THR A 40 -14.73 4.91 -9.16
CA THR A 40 -15.96 4.99 -9.93
C THR A 40 -15.78 5.80 -11.20
N TYR A 41 -15.04 6.91 -11.14
CA TYR A 41 -14.74 7.75 -12.29
C TYR A 41 -13.88 7.02 -13.33
N VAL A 42 -12.85 6.29 -12.90
CA VAL A 42 -12.00 5.47 -13.78
C VAL A 42 -12.81 4.36 -14.46
N LYS A 43 -13.68 3.68 -13.70
CA LYS A 43 -14.58 2.65 -14.26
C LYS A 43 -15.54 3.23 -15.31
N LYS A 44 -16.09 4.43 -15.07
CA LYS A 44 -16.97 5.12 -16.04
C LYS A 44 -16.26 5.46 -17.35
N MET A 45 -14.94 5.65 -17.33
CA MET A 45 -14.12 5.86 -18.54
C MET A 45 -13.83 4.57 -19.31
N GLY A 46 -14.27 3.40 -18.81
CA GLY A 46 -13.99 2.11 -19.42
C GLY A 46 -12.59 1.58 -19.15
N TRP A 47 -11.89 2.13 -18.15
CA TRP A 47 -10.56 1.68 -17.74
C TRP A 47 -10.63 0.65 -16.61
N PRO A 48 -9.62 -0.23 -16.49
CA PRO A 48 -9.57 -1.18 -15.39
C PRO A 48 -9.45 -0.46 -14.05
N GLU A 49 -9.92 -1.12 -12.99
CA GLU A 49 -9.80 -0.59 -11.64
C GLU A 49 -8.32 -0.39 -11.27
N PRO A 50 -7.92 0.83 -10.86
CA PRO A 50 -6.53 1.09 -10.53
C PRO A 50 -6.15 0.31 -9.25
N PRO A 51 -5.02 -0.41 -9.23
CA PRO A 51 -4.57 -1.05 -8.00
C PRO A 51 -4.27 -0.02 -6.91
N ARG A 52 -4.20 -0.50 -5.68
CA ARG A 52 -3.62 0.28 -4.58
C ARG A 52 -2.15 0.57 -4.90
N SER A 53 -1.72 1.80 -4.62
CA SER A 53 -0.32 2.18 -4.72
C SER A 53 0.44 1.60 -3.53
N ALA A 54 1.09 0.45 -3.73
CA ALA A 54 1.97 -0.18 -2.75
C ALA A 54 3.25 -0.65 -3.44
N CYS A 55 4.39 -0.56 -2.75
CA CYS A 55 5.64 -1.13 -3.22
C CYS A 55 5.56 -2.66 -3.18
N TRP A 56 6.25 -3.36 -4.09
CA TRP A 56 6.30 -4.84 -4.16
C TRP A 56 6.76 -5.55 -2.86
N MET A 57 7.39 -4.82 -1.93
CA MET A 57 7.82 -5.32 -0.61
C MET A 57 6.97 -4.81 0.56
N CYS A 58 5.85 -4.13 0.28
CA CYS A 58 5.07 -3.47 1.31
C CYS A 58 4.46 -4.50 2.26
N PRO A 59 4.73 -4.45 3.58
CA PRO A 59 4.13 -5.40 4.51
C PRO A 59 2.63 -5.15 4.76
N ASN A 60 2.09 -4.06 4.22
CA ASN A 60 0.65 -3.74 4.30
C ASN A 60 -0.16 -4.32 3.14
N HIS A 61 0.43 -5.22 2.35
CA HIS A 61 -0.30 -5.93 1.32
C HIS A 61 -1.37 -6.85 1.93
N SER A 62 -2.53 -6.89 1.30
CA SER A 62 -3.55 -7.90 1.59
C SER A 62 -3.22 -9.21 0.89
N ASP A 63 -3.80 -10.33 1.33
CA ASP A 63 -3.59 -11.65 0.75
C ASP A 63 -3.87 -11.66 -0.77
N PHE A 64 -4.91 -10.93 -1.22
CA PHE A 64 -5.21 -10.71 -2.63
C PHE A 64 -4.10 -10.00 -3.41
N GLU A 65 -3.42 -9.03 -2.79
CA GLU A 65 -2.33 -8.30 -3.44
C GLU A 65 -1.05 -9.14 -3.48
N TRP A 66 -0.80 -9.93 -2.43
CA TRP A 66 0.28 -10.90 -2.45
C TRP A 66 0.07 -11.99 -3.50
N LEU A 67 -1.17 -12.47 -3.65
CA LEU A 67 -1.55 -13.40 -4.72
C LEU A 67 -1.29 -12.77 -6.10
N ARG A 68 -1.70 -11.52 -6.31
CA ARG A 68 -1.39 -10.80 -7.55
C ARG A 68 0.11 -10.68 -7.82
N LEU A 69 0.92 -10.34 -6.81
CA LEU A 69 2.38 -10.27 -6.95
C LEU A 69 2.99 -11.65 -7.23
N LYS A 70 2.35 -12.73 -6.75
CA LYS A 70 2.74 -14.12 -7.05
C LYS A 70 2.46 -14.45 -8.51
N GLU A 71 1.30 -14.06 -9.03
CA GLU A 71 0.93 -14.21 -10.45
C GLU A 71 1.85 -13.42 -11.38
N ASP A 72 2.21 -12.19 -11.00
CA ASP A 72 3.13 -11.32 -11.74
C ASP A 72 4.61 -11.74 -11.59
N GLY A 73 4.93 -12.71 -10.72
CA GLY A 73 6.27 -13.22 -10.45
C GLY A 73 7.17 -12.29 -9.59
N GLU A 74 6.66 -11.12 -9.21
CA GLU A 74 7.37 -10.14 -8.38
C GLU A 74 7.55 -10.59 -6.93
N ILE A 75 6.75 -11.54 -6.45
CA ILE A 75 6.87 -12.12 -5.09
C ILE A 75 8.27 -12.67 -4.81
N ASN A 76 8.97 -13.17 -5.83
CA ASN A 76 10.32 -13.70 -5.67
C ASN A 76 11.31 -12.61 -5.22
N ARG A 77 11.10 -11.36 -5.65
CA ARG A 77 11.89 -10.21 -5.19
C ARG A 77 11.61 -9.91 -3.72
N ALA A 78 10.35 -9.97 -3.32
CA ALA A 78 9.92 -9.80 -1.92
C ALA A 78 10.55 -10.87 -1.01
N VAL A 79 10.48 -12.15 -1.40
CA VAL A 79 11.10 -13.27 -0.68
C VAL A 79 12.60 -13.08 -0.53
N ALA A 80 13.30 -12.75 -1.62
CA ALA A 80 14.74 -12.55 -1.60
C ALA A 80 15.14 -11.37 -0.67
N LEU A 81 14.37 -10.28 -0.69
CA LEU A 81 14.59 -9.15 0.19
C LEU A 81 14.38 -9.55 1.66
N GLU A 82 13.27 -10.21 1.99
CA GLU A 82 12.95 -10.68 3.34
C GLU A 82 14.08 -11.57 3.90
N GLN A 83 14.55 -12.54 3.10
CA GLN A 83 15.67 -13.41 3.46
C GLN A 83 16.98 -12.63 3.68
N SER A 84 17.29 -11.66 2.81
CA SER A 84 18.51 -10.85 2.94
C SER A 84 18.50 -9.98 4.20
N ILE A 85 17.35 -9.45 4.57
CA ILE A 85 17.16 -8.67 5.81
C ILE A 85 17.34 -9.59 7.00
N ASN A 86 16.65 -10.74 7.02
CA ASN A 86 16.71 -11.67 8.15
C ASN A 86 18.11 -12.25 8.36
N ALA A 87 18.86 -12.56 7.29
CA ALA A 87 20.27 -12.97 7.41
C ALA A 87 21.11 -11.93 8.17
N GLN A 88 21.00 -10.65 7.82
CA GLN A 88 21.71 -9.56 8.51
C GLN A 88 21.24 -9.39 9.96
N ARG A 89 19.97 -9.64 10.25
CA ARG A 89 19.42 -9.57 11.62
C ARG A 89 19.91 -10.70 12.48
N THR A 90 19.95 -11.92 11.95
CA THR A 90 20.52 -13.10 12.64
C THR A 90 21.97 -12.86 13.02
N GLU A 91 22.80 -12.30 12.12
CA GLU A 91 24.18 -11.93 12.42
C GLU A 91 24.30 -10.92 13.58
N LYS A 92 23.33 -10.02 13.71
CA LYS A 92 23.26 -9.02 14.78
C LYS A 92 22.58 -9.53 16.06
N GLY A 93 22.05 -10.75 16.06
CA GLY A 93 21.24 -11.28 17.18
C GLY A 93 19.89 -10.57 17.34
N GLU A 94 19.38 -9.95 16.28
CA GLU A 94 18.06 -9.33 16.23
C GLU A 94 16.96 -10.35 15.87
N PRO A 95 15.70 -10.12 16.28
CA PRO A 95 14.58 -10.97 15.87
C PRO A 95 14.32 -10.86 14.37
N GLU A 96 13.81 -11.95 13.80
CA GLU A 96 13.38 -12.00 12.40
C GLU A 96 12.20 -11.04 12.14
N LEU A 97 12.12 -10.57 10.90
CA LEU A 97 11.03 -9.75 10.40
C LEU A 97 10.27 -10.51 9.32
N PHE A 98 8.97 -10.28 9.29
CA PHE A 98 8.06 -10.88 8.33
C PHE A 98 7.31 -9.77 7.59
N PHE A 99 7.13 -9.95 6.29
CA PHE A 99 6.33 -9.04 5.46
C PHE A 99 4.83 -9.33 5.57
N HIS A 100 4.46 -10.53 6.04
CA HIS A 100 3.06 -10.90 6.19
C HIS A 100 2.55 -10.76 7.63
N ARG A 101 1.27 -10.39 7.76
CA ARG A 101 0.58 -10.24 9.05
C ARG A 101 0.54 -11.50 9.93
N SER A 102 0.67 -12.67 9.33
CA SER A 102 0.72 -13.95 10.07
C SER A 102 2.06 -14.19 10.76
N CYS A 103 3.03 -13.28 10.62
CA CYS A 103 4.39 -13.45 11.13
C CYS A 103 5.06 -14.74 10.62
N GLN A 104 4.83 -15.06 9.35
CA GLN A 104 5.45 -16.18 8.66
C GLN A 104 6.20 -15.68 7.42
N PRO A 105 7.26 -16.40 6.99
CA PRO A 105 7.98 -16.06 5.78
C PRO A 105 7.04 -16.05 4.57
N ILE A 106 7.10 -14.99 3.77
CA ILE A 106 6.12 -14.77 2.71
C ILE A 106 6.12 -15.88 1.64
N GLY A 107 7.28 -16.51 1.42
CA GLY A 107 7.40 -17.63 0.48
C GLY A 107 6.76 -18.93 0.95
N SER A 108 6.36 -19.02 2.21
CA SER A 108 5.75 -20.23 2.80
C SER A 108 4.22 -20.17 2.91
N ILE A 109 3.63 -19.02 2.60
CA ILE A 109 2.21 -18.74 2.82
C ILE A 109 1.42 -19.11 1.58
N ASP A 110 0.29 -19.76 1.80
CA ASP A 110 -0.74 -19.94 0.78
C ASP A 110 -1.77 -18.81 0.89
N PHE A 111 -1.90 -18.02 -0.18
CA PHE A 111 -2.81 -16.86 -0.23
C PHE A 111 -4.18 -17.21 -0.80
N GLU A 112 -4.41 -18.47 -1.22
CA GLU A 112 -5.66 -18.88 -1.89
C GLU A 112 -6.83 -19.07 -0.91
N ASP A 113 -6.56 -19.33 0.37
CA ASP A 113 -7.58 -19.55 1.41
C ASP A 113 -8.15 -18.22 1.96
N THR A 114 -8.81 -17.47 1.09
CA THR A 114 -9.34 -16.14 1.41
C THR A 114 -10.77 -16.21 1.91
N GLN A 115 -10.95 -16.52 3.20
CA GLN A 115 -12.05 -15.88 3.92
C GLN A 115 -11.77 -14.37 3.85
N VAL A 116 -12.54 -13.66 3.03
CA VAL A 116 -12.56 -12.19 3.05
C VAL A 116 -12.99 -11.81 4.46
N ASP A 117 -12.02 -11.53 5.32
CA ASP A 117 -12.32 -11.13 6.68
C ASP A 117 -13.13 -9.84 6.57
N MET A 118 -14.41 -9.94 6.93
CA MET A 118 -15.35 -8.83 6.89
C MET A 118 -14.88 -7.67 7.79
N PHE A 119 -13.92 -7.93 8.68
CA PHE A 119 -13.23 -6.99 9.56
C PHE A 119 -11.82 -6.60 9.08
N ASP A 120 -11.40 -6.97 7.87
CA ASP A 120 -10.14 -6.49 7.26
C ASP A 120 -10.28 -5.02 6.84
N THR A 121 -10.41 -4.18 7.85
CA THR A 121 -10.44 -2.73 7.77
C THR A 121 -9.14 -2.19 7.17
N ARG A 122 -8.04 -2.95 7.15
CA ARG A 122 -6.77 -2.54 6.52
C ARG A 122 -6.84 -2.53 4.99
N GLN A 123 -7.74 -3.33 4.39
CA GLN A 123 -8.05 -3.22 2.95
C GLN A 123 -8.66 -1.84 2.61
N GLN A 124 -9.34 -1.22 3.58
CA GLN A 124 -10.02 0.07 3.43
C GLN A 124 -9.21 1.24 4.00
N THR A 125 -8.30 1.01 4.95
CA THR A 125 -7.60 2.08 5.70
C THR A 125 -6.13 2.24 5.32
N CYS A 126 -5.77 2.10 4.05
CA CYS A 126 -4.52 2.71 3.59
C CYS A 126 -4.73 4.23 3.54
N GLN A 127 -4.54 4.90 4.68
CA GLN A 127 -4.58 6.36 4.83
C GLN A 127 -3.37 7.05 4.15
N GLY A 128 -2.67 6.36 3.25
CA GLY A 128 -1.52 6.89 2.51
C GLY A 128 -0.23 7.06 3.32
N GLY A 129 -0.19 6.61 4.57
CA GLY A 129 1.02 6.58 5.40
C GLY A 129 1.72 5.22 5.32
N CYS A 130 3.04 5.22 5.07
CA CYS A 130 3.89 4.05 5.33
C CYS A 130 4.55 4.27 6.70
N PHE A 131 4.20 3.43 7.69
CA PHE A 131 4.77 3.43 9.05
C PHE A 131 4.71 4.80 9.75
N VAL A 132 3.57 5.07 10.39
CA VAL A 132 3.46 6.03 11.50
C VAL A 132 3.37 5.23 12.79
#